data_AF-A0A7U9PUW8-F1
#
_entry.id   AF-A0A7U9PUW8-F1
#
_cell.length_a   1.000
_cell.length_b   1.000
_cell.length_c   1.000
_cell.angle_alpha   90.00
_cell.angle_beta   90.00
_cell.angle_gamma   90.00
#
_symmetry.space_group_name_H-M   'P 1'
#
loop_
_entity.id
_entity.type
_entity.pdbx_description
1 polymer ?
#
loop_
_entity_poly.entity_id
_entity_poly.type
_entity_poly.pdbx_seq_one_letter_code
_entity_poly.pdbx_strand_id
1 'polypeptide(L)'
;MDPDRMVRVLRLHGTGRVLVNSAADWGRSDPLQTRRVGEAMLAAGFTEDDVDQVLWRNPVEFYGLSGRLDLSTPSPGALHEGNSILRGGE
;
A
#
# COMPACT_ATOMS: atom_id res chain seq x y z
N MET A 1 -7.95 7.65 -9.35
CA MET A 1 -8.43 6.26 -9.24
C MET A 1 -9.76 6.26 -8.50
N ASP A 2 -10.72 5.45 -8.94
CA ASP A 2 -12.05 5.30 -8.31
C ASP A 2 -12.09 3.95 -7.54
N PRO A 3 -12.31 3.95 -6.20
CA PRO A 3 -12.32 2.73 -5.40
C PRO A 3 -13.40 1.71 -5.78
N ASP A 4 -14.62 2.16 -6.06
CA ASP A 4 -15.74 1.26 -6.41
C ASP A 4 -15.50 0.57 -7.74
N ARG A 5 -14.90 1.30 -8.70
CA ARG A 5 -14.44 0.73 -9.96
C ARG A 5 -13.36 -0.33 -9.72
N MET A 6 -12.42 -0.09 -8.80
CA MET A 6 -11.37 -1.06 -8.48
C MET A 6 -11.95 -2.34 -7.88
N VAL A 7 -12.92 -2.22 -6.97
CA VAL A 7 -13.65 -3.37 -6.41
C VAL A 7 -14.32 -4.21 -7.51
N ARG A 8 -14.94 -3.56 -8.52
CA ARG A 8 -15.55 -4.28 -9.66
C ARG A 8 -14.51 -5.05 -10.47
N VAL A 9 -13.33 -4.46 -10.71
CA VAL A 9 -12.21 -5.12 -11.39
C VAL A 9 -11.74 -6.34 -10.60
N LEU A 10 -11.58 -6.22 -9.28
CA LEU A 10 -11.17 -7.32 -8.41
C LEU A 10 -12.19 -8.46 -8.38
N ARG A 11 -13.50 -8.16 -8.42
CA ARG A 11 -14.54 -9.19 -8.53
C ARG A 11 -14.50 -9.94 -9.86
N LEU A 12 -14.15 -9.25 -10.95
CA LEU A 12 -14.12 -9.85 -12.29
C LEU A 12 -12.85 -10.68 -12.54
N HIS A 13 -11.71 -10.22 -12.03
CA HIS A 13 -10.39 -10.78 -12.37
C HIS A 13 -9.72 -11.52 -11.21
N GLY A 14 -10.29 -11.46 -10.00
CA GLY A 14 -9.70 -12.01 -8.78
C GLY A 14 -8.60 -11.13 -8.18
N THR A 15 -8.08 -11.58 -7.04
CA THR A 15 -7.11 -10.84 -6.22
C THR A 15 -5.65 -11.24 -6.45
N GLY A 16 -5.36 -12.30 -7.21
CA GLY A 16 -4.02 -12.93 -7.23
C GLY A 16 -2.94 -12.27 -8.09
N ARG A 17 -3.31 -11.42 -9.06
CA ARG A 17 -2.34 -10.77 -9.98
C ARG A 17 -2.68 -9.30 -10.21
N VAL A 18 -3.08 -8.63 -9.14
CA VAL A 18 -3.53 -7.23 -9.17
C VAL A 18 -2.80 -6.44 -8.12
N LEU A 19 -2.30 -5.27 -8.51
CA LEU A 19 -1.71 -4.27 -7.62
C LEU A 19 -2.51 -2.98 -7.74
N VAL A 20 -2.63 -2.24 -6.64
CA VAL A 20 -3.29 -0.95 -6.57
C VAL A 20 -2.26 0.14 -6.24
N ASN A 21 -2.25 1.21 -7.03
CA ASN A 21 -1.40 2.39 -6.82
C ASN A 21 -2.25 3.66 -6.99
N SER A 22 -1.96 4.69 -6.19
CA SER A 22 -2.61 6.00 -6.25
C SER A 22 -2.06 6.94 -7.34
N ALA A 23 -0.92 6.63 -7.96
CA ALA A 23 -0.17 7.50 -8.87
C ALA A 23 0.09 8.88 -8.24
N ALA A 24 0.57 8.88 -6.98
CA ALA A 24 0.74 10.07 -6.13
C ALA A 24 1.67 11.16 -6.70
N ASP A 25 2.36 10.88 -7.80
CA ASP A 25 3.34 11.71 -8.48
C ASP A 25 2.82 12.40 -9.77
N TRP A 26 1.56 12.16 -10.17
CA TRP A 26 0.99 12.69 -11.42
C TRP A 26 -0.22 13.62 -11.20
N GLY A 27 0.02 14.94 -11.25
CA GLY A 27 -1.06 15.94 -11.23
C GLY A 27 -1.78 16.05 -9.89
N ARG A 28 -3.12 16.14 -9.89
CA ARG A 28 -3.92 16.13 -8.67
C ARG A 28 -4.10 14.70 -8.18
N SER A 29 -3.17 14.26 -7.33
CA SER A 29 -3.19 12.93 -6.74
C SER A 29 -3.48 12.95 -5.24
N ASP A 30 -4.03 11.83 -4.75
CA ASP A 30 -4.32 11.62 -3.34
C ASP A 30 -3.65 10.31 -2.88
N PRO A 31 -2.62 10.38 -2.03
CA PRO A 31 -1.86 9.20 -1.62
C PRO A 31 -2.70 8.23 -0.79
N LEU A 32 -3.79 8.67 -0.17
CA LEU A 32 -4.68 7.83 0.63
C LEU A 32 -5.65 7.02 -0.23
N GLN A 33 -5.61 7.13 -1.57
CA GLN A 33 -6.50 6.35 -2.42
C GLN A 33 -6.26 4.85 -2.35
N THR A 34 -5.04 4.39 -2.07
CA THR A 34 -4.77 2.96 -1.82
C THR A 34 -5.49 2.47 -0.56
N ARG A 35 -5.47 3.27 0.53
CA ARG A 35 -6.24 2.99 1.75
C ARG A 35 -7.74 2.92 1.48
N ARG A 36 -8.28 3.90 0.74
CA ARG A 36 -9.71 3.92 0.39
C ARG A 36 -10.15 2.72 -0.45
N VAL A 37 -9.27 2.18 -1.30
CA VAL A 37 -9.55 0.92 -2.01
C VAL A 37 -9.64 -0.24 -1.02
N GLY A 38 -8.74 -0.35 -0.05
CA GLY A 38 -8.84 -1.38 1.01
C GLY A 38 -10.14 -1.29 1.80
N GLU A 39 -10.56 -0.08 2.19
CA GLU A 39 -11.84 0.14 2.86
C GLU A 39 -13.04 -0.27 1.98
N ALA A 40 -13.01 0.08 0.69
CA ALA A 40 -14.04 -0.30 -0.26
C ALA A 40 -14.09 -1.83 -0.48
N MET A 41 -12.94 -2.51 -0.49
CA MET A 41 -12.86 -3.97 -0.55
C MET A 41 -13.56 -4.61 0.66
N LEU A 42 -13.24 -4.16 1.88
CA LEU A 42 -13.89 -4.66 3.10
C LEU A 42 -15.41 -4.43 3.06
N ALA A 43 -15.83 -3.21 2.71
CA ALA A 43 -17.25 -2.88 2.58
C ALA A 43 -17.96 -3.73 1.50
N ALA A 44 -17.22 -4.21 0.50
CA ALA A 44 -17.71 -5.06 -0.57
C ALA A 44 -17.67 -6.57 -0.26
N GLY A 45 -17.28 -6.96 0.96
CA GLY A 45 -17.29 -8.35 1.45
C GLY A 45 -16.01 -9.14 1.16
N PHE A 46 -14.92 -8.49 0.73
CA PHE A 46 -13.61 -9.12 0.70
C PHE A 46 -13.08 -9.33 2.13
N THR A 47 -12.26 -10.35 2.32
CA THR A 47 -11.64 -10.63 3.62
C THR A 47 -10.45 -9.71 3.87
N GLU A 48 -10.00 -9.63 5.12
CA GLU A 48 -8.73 -8.95 5.45
C GLU A 48 -7.55 -9.59 4.71
N ASP A 49 -7.57 -10.91 4.51
CA ASP A 49 -6.54 -11.63 3.76
C ASP A 49 -6.52 -11.21 2.28
N ASP A 50 -7.69 -11.02 1.66
CA ASP A 50 -7.79 -10.52 0.29
C ASP A 50 -7.23 -9.10 0.15
N VAL A 51 -7.50 -8.24 1.14
CA VAL A 51 -6.98 -6.86 1.19
C VAL A 51 -5.47 -6.87 1.34
N ASP A 52 -4.93 -7.68 2.25
CA ASP A 52 -3.49 -7.88 2.41
C ASP A 52 -2.85 -8.42 1.12
N GLN A 53 -3.52 -9.36 0.44
CA GLN A 53 -3.01 -9.91 -0.82
C GLN A 53 -2.83 -8.82 -1.88
N VAL A 54 -3.84 -7.99 -2.08
CA VAL A 54 -3.84 -6.96 -3.13
C VAL A 54 -2.93 -5.78 -2.78
N LEU A 55 -2.95 -5.33 -1.53
CA LEU A 55 -2.26 -4.11 -1.10
C LEU A 55 -0.83 -4.35 -0.61
N TRP A 56 -0.46 -5.60 -0.29
CA TRP A 56 0.85 -5.93 0.24
C TRP A 56 1.53 -7.10 -0.48
N ARG A 57 0.98 -8.31 -0.39
CA ARG A 57 1.69 -9.52 -0.90
C ARG A 57 1.94 -9.47 -2.40
N ASN A 58 0.96 -9.08 -3.21
CA ASN A 58 1.13 -8.96 -4.66
C ASN A 58 2.23 -7.94 -5.04
N PRO A 59 2.24 -6.70 -4.50
CA PRO A 59 3.36 -5.78 -4.67
C PRO A 59 4.71 -6.38 -4.27
N VAL A 60 4.79 -7.01 -3.10
CA VAL A 60 6.02 -7.61 -2.60
C VAL A 60 6.52 -8.71 -3.53
N GLU A 61 5.64 -9.62 -3.97
CA GLU A 61 5.97 -10.69 -4.91
C GLU A 61 6.47 -10.11 -6.23
N PHE A 62 5.75 -9.13 -6.80
CA PHE A 62 6.07 -8.53 -8.09
C PHE A 62 7.41 -7.77 -8.05
N TYR A 63 7.59 -6.84 -7.10
CA TYR A 63 8.84 -6.08 -7.00
C TYR A 63 10.01 -6.96 -6.54
N GLY A 64 9.73 -8.02 -5.77
CA GLY A 64 10.68 -9.03 -5.34
C GLY A 64 11.34 -9.79 -6.50
N LEU A 65 10.69 -9.91 -7.66
CA LEU A 65 11.26 -10.52 -8.86
C LEU A 65 12.59 -9.89 -9.30
N SER A 66 12.81 -8.61 -8.95
CA SER A 66 14.06 -7.90 -9.26
C SER A 66 15.24 -8.34 -8.39
N GLY A 67 15.00 -9.01 -7.26
CA GLY A 67 16.00 -9.29 -6.23
C GLY A 67 16.52 -8.05 -5.49
N ARG A 68 15.91 -6.87 -5.71
CA ARG A 68 16.34 -5.58 -5.13
C ARG A 68 15.40 -5.04 -4.06
N LEU A 69 14.29 -5.72 -3.82
CA LEU A 69 13.35 -5.31 -2.78
C LEU A 69 13.92 -5.66 -1.41
N ASP A 70 14.19 -4.63 -0.60
CA ASP A 70 14.53 -4.77 0.81
C ASP A 70 13.32 -4.39 1.66
N LEU A 71 12.82 -5.34 2.45
CA LEU A 71 11.70 -5.15 3.37
C LEU A 71 12.15 -4.87 4.80
N SER A 72 13.46 -4.81 5.04
CA SER A 72 13.99 -4.47 6.36
C SER A 72 13.51 -3.08 6.75
N THR A 73 12.92 -2.99 7.94
CA THR A 73 12.52 -1.70 8.51
C THR A 73 13.69 -1.21 9.36
N PRO A 74 14.37 -0.11 8.98
CA PRO A 74 15.47 0.39 9.80
C PRO A 74 14.92 0.86 11.14
N SER A 75 15.63 0.54 12.22
CA SER A 75 15.31 1.10 13.54
C SER A 75 15.42 2.62 13.46
N PRO A 76 14.41 3.37 13.94
CA PRO A 76 14.48 4.82 13.97
C PRO A 76 15.72 5.27 14.76
N GLY A 77 16.51 6.15 14.16
CA GLY A 77 17.60 6.82 14.87
C GLY A 77 17.07 7.75 15.96
N ALA A 78 17.91 8.04 16.96
CA ALA A 78 17.57 8.97 18.04
C ALA A 78 17.30 10.40 17.52
N LEU A 79 17.95 10.78 16.43
CA LEU A 79 17.81 12.05 15.72
C LEU A 79 17.21 11.83 14.33
N HIS A 80 16.63 12.87 13.74
CA HIS A 80 16.07 12.82 12.39
C HIS A 80 16.49 14.02 11.56
N GLU A 81 16.97 13.76 10.34
CA GLU A 81 17.28 14.80 9.34
C GLU A 81 18.08 15.98 9.92
N GLY A 82 19.08 15.69 10.75
CA GLY A 82 19.95 16.72 11.34
C GLY A 82 19.34 17.50 12.50
N ASN A 83 18.19 17.10 13.03
CA ASN A 83 17.67 17.72 14.25
C ASN A 83 18.59 17.45 15.45
N SER A 84 18.46 18.30 16.48
CA SER A 84 19.14 18.17 17.78
C SER A 84 18.21 17.70 18.91
N ILE A 85 16.95 17.36 18.60
CA ILE A 85 15.92 16.97 19.58
C ILE A 85 15.59 15.49 19.41
N LEU A 86 15.79 14.73 20.48
CA LEU A 86 15.55 13.29 20.49
C LEU A 86 14.10 12.96 20.14
N ARG A 87 13.87 12.02 19.22
CA ARG A 87 12.53 11.45 19.02
C ARG A 87 12.13 10.65 20.26
N GLY A 88 11.04 11.04 20.92
CA GLY A 88 10.49 10.34 22.08
C GLY A 88 11.20 10.63 23.41
N GLY A 89 12.00 11.70 23.49
CA GLY A 89 12.48 12.23 24.77
C GLY A 89 11.38 13.03 25.47
N GLU A 90 11.23 12.84 26.78
CA GLU A 90 10.47 13.74 27.66
C GLU A 90 11.22 15.07 27.86
#